data_AF-A0A7S3PGL8-F1
#
_entry.id   AF-A0A7S3PGL8-F1
#
_cell.length_a   1.000
_cell.length_b   1.000
_cell.length_c   1.000
_cell.angle_alpha   90.00
_cell.angle_beta   90.00
_cell.angle_gamma   90.00
#
_symmetry.space_group_name_H-M   'P 1'
#
loop_
_entity.id
_entity.type
_entity.pdbx_description
1 polymer ?
#
loop_
_entity_poly.entity_id
_entity_poly.type
_entity_poly.pdbx_seq_one_letter_code
_entity_poly.pdbx_strand_id
1 'polypeptide(L)'
;FLGHDNFMNGLKQYMEKHQYGNTETYDLWSAWENVSQKPVSKVMASWTEQMGFPVVKVLSSKWVEEKKSYELEIEQKWFLSDGGSGGDHTKIWTIPMFVCRKGNQEQLDMFSEAKAVMTVPAETNGSWIKLNGGQNVPIRVDYT
;
A
#
# COMPACT_ATOMS: atom_id res chain seq x y z
N PHE A 1 6.83 -5.97 0.48
CA PHE A 1 6.16 -6.23 -0.82
C PHE A 1 6.94 -7.17 -1.72
N LEU A 2 8.07 -6.76 -2.34
CA LEU A 2 8.86 -7.63 -3.24
C LEU A 2 9.82 -8.57 -2.51
N GLY A 3 10.47 -8.07 -1.44
CA GLY A 3 11.59 -8.75 -0.80
C GLY A 3 12.91 -8.51 -1.53
N HIS A 4 14.03 -8.68 -0.84
CA HIS A 4 15.37 -8.38 -1.36
C HIS A 4 15.70 -9.20 -2.62
N ASP A 5 15.51 -10.52 -2.56
CA ASP A 5 15.92 -11.43 -3.63
C ASP A 5 15.16 -11.16 -4.94
N ASN A 6 13.84 -11.03 -4.87
CA ASN A 6 13.02 -10.72 -6.05
C ASN A 6 13.35 -9.33 -6.61
N PHE A 7 13.62 -8.35 -5.74
CA PHE A 7 14.02 -7.01 -6.18
C PHE A 7 15.33 -7.07 -6.98
N MET A 8 16.36 -7.74 -6.44
CA MET A 8 17.66 -7.88 -7.07
C MET A 8 17.58 -8.71 -8.37
N ASN A 9 16.85 -9.83 -8.35
CA ASN A 9 16.70 -10.70 -9.51
C ASN A 9 15.97 -9.99 -10.66
N GLY A 10 14.89 -9.26 -10.37
CA GLY A 10 14.17 -8.52 -11.40
C GLY A 10 14.99 -7.36 -11.95
N LEU A 11 15.75 -6.66 -11.10
CA LEU A 11 16.67 -5.61 -11.55
C LEU A 11 17.77 -6.17 -12.47
N LYS A 12 18.34 -7.33 -12.12
CA LYS A 12 19.33 -8.02 -12.96
C LYS A 12 18.73 -8.39 -14.33
N GLN A 13 17.56 -9.03 -14.35
CA GLN A 13 16.88 -9.41 -15.60
C GLN A 13 16.56 -8.19 -16.48
N TYR A 14 16.10 -7.09 -15.86
CA TYR A 14 15.84 -5.84 -16.57
C TYR A 14 17.12 -5.31 -17.25
N MET A 15 18.22 -5.20 -16.49
CA MET A 15 19.49 -4.69 -17.01
C MET A 15 20.04 -5.58 -18.14
N GLU A 16 20.01 -6.90 -17.98
CA GLU A 16 20.48 -7.85 -19.00
C GLU A 16 19.65 -7.78 -20.29
N LYS A 17 18.32 -7.65 -20.16
CA LYS A 17 17.40 -7.60 -21.31
C LYS A 17 17.48 -6.29 -22.09
N HIS A 18 17.66 -5.17 -21.39
CA HIS A 18 17.57 -3.83 -21.99
C HIS A 18 18.91 -3.10 -22.12
N GLN A 19 20.02 -3.81 -21.92
CA GLN A 19 21.37 -3.24 -22.08
C GLN A 19 21.56 -2.55 -23.43
N TYR A 20 22.17 -1.36 -23.40
CA TYR A 20 22.51 -0.53 -24.57
C TYR A 20 21.31 -0.03 -25.40
N GLY A 21 20.09 -0.14 -24.88
CA GLY A 21 18.86 0.36 -25.51
C GLY A 21 18.14 1.43 -24.68
N ASN A 22 17.01 1.89 -25.21
CA ASN A 22 16.06 2.73 -24.48
C ASN A 22 14.98 1.86 -23.84
N THR A 23 14.38 2.38 -22.76
CA THR A 23 13.33 1.70 -22.01
C THR A 23 12.23 2.66 -21.62
N GLU A 24 11.08 2.10 -21.26
CA GLU A 24 9.99 2.83 -20.63
C GLU A 24 9.78 2.33 -19.19
N THR A 25 9.05 3.09 -18.38
CA THR A 25 8.80 2.77 -16.98
C THR A 25 8.14 1.39 -16.79
N TYR A 26 7.28 0.98 -17.74
CA TYR A 26 6.59 -0.31 -17.68
C TYR A 26 7.56 -1.51 -17.82
N ASP A 27 8.70 -1.35 -18.51
CA ASP A 27 9.67 -2.42 -18.71
C ASP A 27 10.28 -2.87 -17.37
N LEU A 28 10.57 -1.91 -16.48
CA LEU A 28 11.09 -2.20 -15.15
C LEU A 28 10.04 -2.90 -14.26
N TRP A 29 8.79 -2.45 -14.31
CA TRP A 29 7.70 -3.05 -13.54
C TRP A 29 7.44 -4.49 -13.99
N SER A 30 7.46 -4.72 -15.30
CA SER A 30 7.31 -6.05 -15.88
C SER A 30 8.42 -7.00 -15.43
N ALA A 31 9.66 -6.53 -15.31
CA ALA A 31 10.77 -7.36 -14.82
C ALA A 31 10.56 -7.80 -13.35
N TRP A 32 10.08 -6.92 -12.48
CA TRP A 32 9.76 -7.30 -11.10
C TRP A 32 8.50 -8.16 -10.98
N GLU A 33 7.49 -7.93 -11.82
CA GLU A 33 6.27 -8.73 -11.88
C GLU A 33 6.57 -10.17 -12.30
N ASN A 34 7.43 -10.36 -13.30
CA ASN A 34 7.86 -11.68 -13.78
C ASN A 34 8.53 -12.52 -12.69
N VAL A 35 9.41 -11.91 -11.87
CA VAL A 35 10.13 -12.65 -10.82
C VAL A 35 9.31 -12.82 -9.55
N SER A 36 8.47 -11.84 -9.19
CA SER A 36 7.75 -11.84 -7.92
C SER A 36 6.35 -12.44 -8.01
N GLN A 37 5.79 -12.57 -9.21
CA GLN A 37 4.38 -12.94 -9.46
C GLN A 37 3.38 -12.04 -8.72
N LYS A 38 3.78 -10.80 -8.43
CA LYS A 38 2.95 -9.76 -7.80
C LYS A 38 2.57 -8.72 -8.84
N PRO A 39 1.40 -8.06 -8.69
CA PRO A 39 0.89 -7.09 -9.65
C PRO A 39 1.62 -5.74 -9.55
N VAL A 40 2.95 -5.74 -9.75
CA VAL A 40 3.82 -4.56 -9.56
C VAL A 40 3.42 -3.46 -10.52
N SER A 41 3.13 -3.78 -11.78
CA SER A 41 2.77 -2.79 -12.79
C SER A 41 1.48 -2.07 -12.42
N LYS A 42 0.45 -2.80 -11.97
CA LYS A 42 -0.81 -2.22 -11.49
C LYS A 42 -0.60 -1.30 -10.29
N VAL A 43 0.21 -1.74 -9.33
CA VAL A 43 0.56 -0.91 -8.17
C VAL A 43 1.21 0.38 -8.65
N MET A 44 2.33 0.29 -9.37
CA MET A 44 3.13 1.45 -9.74
C MET A 44 2.39 2.40 -10.68
N ALA A 45 1.60 1.90 -11.64
CA ALA A 45 0.75 2.74 -12.47
C ALA A 45 -0.15 3.66 -11.63
N SER A 46 -0.79 3.12 -10.59
CA SER A 46 -1.60 3.92 -9.67
C SER A 46 -0.80 4.95 -8.86
N TRP A 47 0.52 4.80 -8.73
CA TRP A 47 1.38 5.76 -8.00
C TRP A 47 2.06 6.78 -8.90
N THR A 48 2.31 6.45 -10.17
CA THR A 48 3.12 7.29 -11.07
C THR A 48 2.32 8.02 -12.13
N GLU A 49 1.10 7.56 -12.45
CA GLU A 49 0.29 8.10 -13.55
C GLU A 49 -0.77 9.12 -13.11
N GLN A 50 -0.91 9.34 -11.81
CA GLN A 50 -1.85 10.32 -11.25
C GLN A 50 -1.17 11.28 -10.28
N MET A 51 -1.62 12.53 -10.29
CA MET A 51 -1.08 13.59 -9.43
C MET A 51 -1.45 13.39 -7.95
N GLY A 52 -0.47 13.58 -7.07
CA GLY A 52 -0.66 13.64 -5.62
C GLY A 52 -0.60 12.28 -4.94
N PHE A 53 -1.08 12.23 -3.69
CA PHE A 53 -0.98 11.07 -2.82
C PHE A 53 -2.28 10.84 -2.06
N PRO A 54 -2.57 9.60 -1.61
CA PRO A 54 -3.75 9.35 -0.81
C PRO A 54 -3.52 9.66 0.66
N VAL A 55 -4.62 10.04 1.33
CA VAL A 55 -4.80 9.85 2.77
C VAL A 55 -5.70 8.63 2.98
N VAL A 56 -5.29 7.74 3.88
CA VAL A 56 -6.12 6.62 4.35
C VAL A 56 -6.75 7.02 5.66
N LYS A 57 -8.07 7.12 5.70
CA LYS A 57 -8.84 7.42 6.89
C LYS A 57 -9.37 6.13 7.51
N VAL A 58 -9.19 5.96 8.81
CA VAL A 58 -9.84 4.92 9.60
C VAL A 58 -11.18 5.49 10.07
N LEU A 59 -12.28 4.99 9.52
CA LEU A 59 -13.64 5.47 9.81
C LEU A 59 -14.19 4.86 11.10
N SER A 60 -13.89 3.58 11.35
CA SER A 60 -14.32 2.87 12.54
C SER A 60 -13.40 1.69 12.84
N SER A 61 -13.39 1.25 14.10
CA SER A 61 -12.66 0.07 14.54
C SER A 61 -13.56 -0.81 15.41
N LYS A 62 -13.63 -2.10 15.10
CA LYS A 62 -14.41 -3.09 15.86
C LYS A 62 -13.52 -4.25 16.28
N TRP A 63 -13.49 -4.54 17.58
CA TRP A 63 -12.83 -5.74 18.10
C TRP A 63 -13.66 -6.99 17.77
N VAL A 64 -12.98 -8.04 17.29
CA VAL A 64 -13.56 -9.35 17.00
C VAL A 64 -12.85 -10.40 17.85
N GLU A 65 -13.49 -10.77 18.97
CA GLU A 65 -12.92 -11.69 19.98
C GLU A 65 -12.52 -13.04 19.38
N GLU A 66 -13.38 -13.63 18.55
CA GLU A 66 -13.16 -14.94 17.93
C GLU A 66 -11.90 -14.99 17.06
N LYS A 67 -11.57 -13.88 16.39
CA LYS A 67 -10.42 -13.77 15.47
C LYS A 67 -9.18 -13.18 16.14
N LYS A 68 -9.32 -12.65 17.37
CA LYS A 68 -8.31 -11.81 18.02
C LYS A 68 -7.78 -10.74 17.06
N SER A 69 -8.68 -9.90 16.57
CA SER A 69 -8.36 -8.88 15.57
C SER A 69 -9.29 -7.67 15.65
N TYR A 70 -8.86 -6.58 15.02
CA TYR A 70 -9.69 -5.43 14.72
C TYR A 70 -10.15 -5.46 13.27
N GLU A 71 -11.44 -5.30 13.04
CA GLU A 71 -11.99 -4.94 11.72
C GLU A 71 -12.01 -3.41 11.64
N LEU A 72 -11.21 -2.87 10.72
CA LEU A 72 -11.11 -1.43 10.47
C LEU A 72 -11.84 -1.08 9.20
N GLU A 73 -12.86 -0.23 9.29
CA GLU A 73 -13.43 0.40 8.12
C GLU A 73 -12.49 1.52 7.68
N ILE A 74 -11.95 1.41 6.47
CA ILE A 74 -10.98 2.35 5.92
C ILE A 74 -11.48 2.95 4.63
N GLU A 75 -11.10 4.21 4.39
CA GLU A 75 -11.39 4.96 3.17
C GLU A 75 -10.10 5.61 2.65
N GLN A 76 -9.87 5.58 1.34
CA GLN A 76 -8.81 6.40 0.72
C GLN A 76 -9.40 7.59 -0.02
N LYS A 77 -8.71 8.73 0.08
CA LYS A 77 -9.05 9.97 -0.63
C LYS A 77 -7.80 10.67 -1.14
N TRP A 78 -7.92 11.39 -2.25
CA TRP A 78 -6.86 12.27 -2.72
C TRP A 78 -6.57 13.35 -1.67
N PHE A 79 -5.30 13.47 -1.27
CA PHE A 79 -4.87 14.47 -0.31
C PHE A 79 -4.56 15.80 -1.00
N LEU A 80 -5.20 16.86 -0.54
CA LEU A 80 -4.92 18.25 -0.92
C LEU A 80 -4.33 19.00 0.28
N SER A 81 -3.15 19.60 0.11
CA SER A 81 -2.45 20.29 1.21
C SER A 81 -3.14 21.58 1.66
N ASP A 82 -3.96 22.16 0.81
CA ASP A 82 -4.73 23.38 1.08
C ASP A 82 -6.04 23.12 1.86
N GLY A 83 -6.34 21.86 2.19
CA GLY A 83 -7.56 21.48 2.90
C GLY A 83 -8.82 21.54 2.04
N GLY A 84 -8.69 21.61 0.71
CA GLY A 84 -9.82 21.57 -0.21
C GLY A 84 -10.69 20.33 0.01
N SER A 85 -12.00 20.53 0.13
CA SER A 85 -12.99 19.48 0.42
C SER A 85 -13.53 18.74 -0.82
N GLY A 86 -13.00 19.06 -2.00
CA GLY A 86 -13.47 18.57 -3.30
C GLY A 86 -12.46 17.69 -4.04
N GLY A 87 -11.73 16.83 -3.33
CA GLY A 87 -10.78 15.92 -3.96
C GLY A 87 -11.44 15.03 -5.03
N ASP A 88 -10.71 14.72 -6.10
CA ASP A 88 -11.15 13.80 -7.14
C ASP A 88 -11.30 12.36 -6.58
N HIS A 89 -12.55 11.95 -6.35
CA HIS A 89 -12.91 10.63 -5.83
C HIS A 89 -12.72 9.51 -6.87
N THR A 90 -12.38 9.83 -8.12
CA THR A 90 -12.04 8.84 -9.12
C THR A 90 -10.60 8.34 -8.98
N LYS A 91 -9.75 9.09 -8.26
CA LYS A 91 -8.36 8.71 -7.98
C LYS A 91 -8.30 7.65 -6.89
N ILE A 92 -7.92 6.45 -7.29
CA ILE A 92 -7.76 5.30 -6.40
C ILE A 92 -6.35 4.77 -6.56
N TRP A 93 -5.68 4.56 -5.43
CA TRP A 93 -4.35 3.97 -5.37
C TRP A 93 -4.47 2.50 -4.99
N THR A 94 -3.57 1.69 -5.54
CA THR A 94 -3.36 0.32 -5.09
C THR A 94 -2.27 0.32 -4.02
N ILE A 95 -2.68 0.30 -2.76
CA ILE A 95 -1.83 0.56 -1.59
C ILE A 95 -1.50 -0.79 -0.91
N PRO A 96 -0.22 -1.22 -0.87
CA PRO A 96 0.17 -2.32 0.00
C PRO A 96 0.08 -1.86 1.46
N MET A 97 -0.87 -2.39 2.23
CA MET A 97 -1.05 -1.94 3.60
C MET A 97 -0.02 -2.58 4.52
N PHE A 98 0.50 -1.80 5.47
CA PHE A 98 1.41 -2.27 6.50
C PHE A 98 0.88 -1.87 7.87
N VAL A 99 1.24 -2.63 8.88
CA VAL A 99 0.90 -2.34 10.26
C VAL A 99 2.11 -2.55 11.16
N CYS A 100 2.26 -1.69 12.15
CA CYS A 100 3.19 -1.90 13.25
C CYS A 100 2.44 -2.24 14.53
N ARG A 101 2.89 -3.32 15.18
CA ARG A 101 2.40 -3.80 16.47
C ARG A 101 3.60 -4.26 17.29
N LYS A 102 3.69 -3.83 18.55
CA LYS A 102 4.82 -4.17 19.44
C LYS A 102 6.23 -3.88 18.84
N GLY A 103 6.33 -2.89 17.97
CA GLY A 103 7.58 -2.55 17.27
C GLY A 103 7.89 -3.43 16.05
N ASN A 104 7.16 -4.51 15.82
CA ASN A 104 7.27 -5.31 14.61
C ASN A 104 6.41 -4.73 13.50
N GLN A 105 6.91 -4.79 12.26
CA GLN A 105 6.19 -4.38 11.07
C GLN A 105 5.75 -5.59 10.28
N GLU A 106 4.49 -5.61 9.89
CA GLU A 106 3.89 -6.68 9.10
C GLU A 106 3.17 -6.08 7.90
N GLN A 107 3.21 -6.80 6.78
CA GLN A 107 2.42 -6.46 5.61
C GLN A 107 1.03 -7.08 5.76
N LEU A 108 -0.01 -6.27 5.51
CA LEU A 108 -1.41 -6.68 5.38
C LEU A 108 -1.75 -6.88 3.89
N ASP A 109 -3.05 -7.01 3.59
CA ASP A 109 -3.55 -7.08 2.22
C ASP A 109 -3.43 -5.76 1.46
N MET A 110 -3.62 -5.85 0.14
CA MET A 110 -3.67 -4.68 -0.74
C MET A 110 -5.01 -3.95 -0.53
N PHE A 111 -4.95 -2.62 -0.48
CA PHE A 111 -6.13 -1.76 -0.49
C PHE A 111 -6.22 -1.05 -1.83
N SER A 112 -7.20 -1.42 -2.66
CA SER A 112 -7.37 -0.91 -4.04
C SER A 112 -8.77 -0.39 -4.35
N GLU A 113 -9.56 -0.14 -3.32
CA GLU A 113 -10.94 0.35 -3.42
C GLU A 113 -11.06 1.70 -2.70
N ALA A 114 -12.13 2.45 -2.96
CA ALA A 114 -12.37 3.72 -2.25
C ALA A 114 -12.61 3.49 -0.75
N LYS A 115 -13.30 2.41 -0.40
CA LYS A 115 -13.60 1.98 0.97
C LYS A 115 -13.47 0.47 1.08
N ALA A 116 -13.00 -0.01 2.21
CA ALA A 116 -12.93 -1.44 2.50
C ALA A 116 -12.98 -1.69 4.01
N VAL A 117 -13.22 -2.93 4.41
CA VAL A 117 -12.98 -3.41 5.78
C VAL A 117 -11.70 -4.22 5.78
N MET A 118 -10.72 -3.79 6.57
CA MET A 118 -9.43 -4.47 6.72
C MET A 118 -9.34 -5.15 8.08
N THR A 119 -8.98 -6.43 8.08
CA THR A 119 -8.76 -7.17 9.32
C THR A 119 -7.31 -7.01 9.77
N VAL A 120 -7.11 -6.59 11.01
CA VAL A 120 -5.82 -6.31 11.62
C VAL A 120 -5.69 -7.18 12.88
N PRO A 121 -4.94 -8.30 12.83
CA PRO A 121 -4.66 -9.10 14.03
C PRO A 121 -4.22 -8.27 15.24
N ALA A 122 -4.63 -8.64 16.45
CA ALA A 122 -4.22 -7.97 17.67
C ALA A 122 -4.33 -8.94 18.85
N GLU A 123 -3.46 -8.81 19.85
CA GLU A 123 -3.38 -9.83 20.91
C GLU A 123 -4.57 -9.77 21.86
N THR A 124 -4.98 -8.55 22.21
CA THR A 124 -6.06 -8.28 23.16
C THR A 124 -6.83 -7.04 22.75
N ASN A 125 -8.08 -6.96 23.22
CA ASN A 125 -8.85 -5.73 23.16
C ASN A 125 -8.12 -4.63 23.97
N GLY A 126 -7.80 -3.52 23.32
CA GLY A 126 -7.02 -2.40 23.85
C GLY A 126 -5.57 -2.36 23.36
N SER A 127 -5.12 -3.35 22.59
CA SER A 127 -3.80 -3.30 21.94
C SER A 127 -3.74 -2.14 20.93
N TRP A 128 -2.72 -1.29 21.04
CA TRP A 128 -2.49 -0.24 20.05
C TRP A 128 -2.05 -0.85 18.71
N ILE A 129 -2.51 -0.24 17.63
CA ILE A 129 -2.15 -0.58 16.26
C ILE A 129 -1.76 0.69 15.51
N LYS A 130 -0.77 0.61 14.63
CA LYS A 130 -0.38 1.72 13.76
C LYS A 130 -0.29 1.25 12.31
N LEU A 131 -1.26 1.64 11.49
CA LEU A 131 -1.18 1.51 10.04
C LEU A 131 -0.05 2.36 9.47
N ASN A 132 0.56 1.86 8.40
CA ASN A 132 1.77 2.39 7.77
C ASN A 132 2.92 2.65 8.76
N GLY A 133 3.02 1.84 9.82
CA GLY A 133 4.16 1.88 10.73
C GLY A 133 5.45 1.53 9.99
N GLY A 134 6.49 2.36 10.16
CA GLY A 134 7.72 2.31 9.36
C GLY A 134 7.72 3.22 8.13
N GLN A 135 6.56 3.77 7.75
CA GLN A 135 6.40 4.65 6.57
C GLN A 135 6.87 3.98 5.27
N ASN A 136 6.57 2.69 5.12
CA ASN A 136 6.94 1.90 3.94
C ASN A 136 6.23 2.35 2.67
N VAL A 137 5.12 3.09 2.80
CA VAL A 137 4.35 3.65 1.68
C VAL A 137 4.16 5.15 1.91
N PRO A 138 4.28 6.00 0.86
CA PRO A 138 4.09 7.45 0.99
C PRO A 138 2.61 7.83 1.13
N ILE A 139 1.97 7.38 2.21
CA ILE A 139 0.59 7.72 2.59
C ILE A 139 0.55 8.41 3.94
N ARG A 140 -0.49 9.21 4.13
CA ARG A 140 -0.92 9.67 5.45
C ARG A 140 -2.00 8.73 5.97
N VAL A 141 -2.02 8.51 7.29
CA VAL A 141 -3.11 7.80 7.95
C VAL A 141 -3.80 8.77 8.91
N ASP A 142 -5.10 8.92 8.73
CA ASP A 142 -5.99 9.71 9.58
C ASP A 142 -6.80 8.77 10.49
N TYR A 143 -6.74 9.01 11.80
CA TYR A 143 -7.43 8.21 12.83
C TYR A 143 -8.55 8.99 13.53
N THR A 144 -8.97 10.15 13.01
CA THR A 144 -10.05 10.96 13.60
C THR A 144 -11.40 10.26 13.58
#